data_AF-A0A352A1N8-F1
#
_entry.id   AF-A0A352A1N8-F1
#
_cell.length_a   1.000
_cell.length_b   1.000
_cell.length_c   1.000
_cell.angle_alpha   90.00
_cell.angle_beta   90.00
_cell.angle_gamma   90.00
#
_symmetry.space_group_name_H-M   'P 1'
#
loop_
_entity.id
_entity.type
_entity.pdbx_description
1 polymer ?
#
loop_
_entity_poly.entity_id
_entity_poly.type
_entity_poly.pdbx_seq_one_letter_code
_entity_poly.pdbx_strand_id
1 'polypeptide(L)'
;MSRILTTKDSLLNYAAWYAMRYFPSFRKLREALMKKSLNNEDLVASVMKEMTAYISEERTVDGLVRMYTEQSKTRPYIEQKLRLKKFGEDIITATLKSYHNSFISWTSYEQAITRKMNDYLEKNKSKTYIIGTLSQKYPNFKNEIRTLLNDVAPDETETIQAELTKLSEKYDIRHQKERQKVVQKLCLKGFSYNRVREIINKKDLS
;
A
#
# COMPACT_ATOMS: atom_id res chain seq x y z
N MET A 1 20.24 -0.53 29.98
CA MET A 1 18.97 -0.09 30.62
C MET A 1 18.73 1.36 30.28
N SER A 2 17.52 1.75 29.89
CA SER A 2 17.23 3.17 29.61
C SER A 2 17.16 3.97 30.90
N ARG A 3 17.81 5.14 30.95
CA ARG A 3 17.77 6.06 32.11
C ARG A 3 16.32 6.36 32.51
N ILE A 4 16.00 6.16 33.79
CA ILE A 4 14.74 6.53 34.44
C ILE A 4 14.79 8.02 34.78
N LEU A 5 13.68 8.72 34.55
CA LEU A 5 13.52 10.15 34.77
C LEU A 5 12.51 10.35 35.91
N THR A 6 12.97 10.91 37.03
CA THR A 6 12.19 11.04 38.27
C THR A 6 11.72 12.46 38.55
N THR A 7 12.25 13.46 37.83
CA THR A 7 11.88 14.87 37.99
C THR A 7 11.01 15.34 36.83
N LYS A 8 10.16 16.34 37.10
CA LYS A 8 9.27 16.92 36.10
C LYS A 8 10.03 17.52 34.93
N ASP A 9 11.06 18.33 35.20
CA ASP A 9 11.85 19.00 34.16
C ASP A 9 12.57 18.01 33.25
N SER A 10 13.14 16.95 33.81
CA SER A 10 13.82 15.93 33.00
C SER A 10 12.85 15.16 32.11
N LEU A 11 11.66 14.83 32.62
CA LEU A 11 10.63 14.15 31.85
C LEU A 11 9.99 15.06 30.81
N LEU A 12 9.83 16.36 31.10
CA LEU A 12 9.34 17.38 30.17
C LEU A 12 10.33 17.60 29.01
N ASN A 13 11.63 17.71 29.31
CA ASN A 13 12.68 17.79 28.28
C ASN A 13 12.66 16.57 27.37
N TYR A 14 12.50 15.37 27.94
CA TYR A 14 12.33 14.16 27.15
C TYR A 14 11.04 14.18 26.32
N ALA A 15 9.92 14.65 26.89
CA ALA A 15 8.65 14.77 26.19
C ALA A 15 8.74 15.70 24.98
N ALA A 16 9.38 16.87 25.14
CA ALA A 16 9.61 17.83 24.06
C ALA A 16 10.49 17.24 22.95
N TRP A 17 11.62 16.62 23.31
CA TRP A 17 12.48 15.92 22.35
C TRP A 17 11.71 14.82 21.60
N TYR A 18 10.95 13.99 22.32
CA TYR A 18 10.20 12.88 21.75
C TYR A 18 9.10 13.38 20.81
N ALA A 19 8.39 14.43 21.20
CA ALA A 19 7.37 15.08 20.39
C ALA A 19 7.94 15.65 19.09
N MET A 20 9.05 16.39 19.18
CA MET A 20 9.75 16.97 18.03
C MET A 20 10.27 15.89 17.07
N ARG A 21 10.79 14.79 17.60
CA ARG A 21 11.41 13.73 16.77
C ARG A 21 10.40 12.83 16.09
N TYR A 22 9.30 12.49 16.77
CA TYR A 22 8.42 11.40 16.34
C TYR A 22 6.99 11.83 16.02
N PHE A 23 6.58 13.04 16.40
CA PHE A 23 5.21 13.55 16.25
C PHE A 23 4.16 12.50 16.72
N PRO A 24 4.22 12.09 17.99
CA PRO A 24 3.38 11.03 18.53
C PRO A 24 1.95 11.52 18.77
N SER A 25 1.01 10.58 18.87
CA SER A 25 -0.26 10.83 19.56
C SER A 25 -0.02 11.11 21.05
N PHE A 26 -0.96 11.78 21.70
CA PHE A 26 -0.99 11.94 23.15
C PHE A 26 -0.93 10.58 23.85
N ARG A 27 -1.64 9.58 23.32
CA ARG A 27 -1.60 8.23 23.86
C ARG A 27 -0.20 7.60 23.76
N LYS A 28 0.49 7.73 22.62
CA LYS A 28 1.88 7.23 22.48
C LYS A 28 2.87 8.01 23.33
N LEU A 29 2.72 9.33 23.42
CA LEU A 29 3.55 10.16 24.28
C LEU A 29 3.41 9.70 25.73
N ARG A 30 2.17 9.61 26.25
CA ARG A 30 1.90 9.11 27.60
C ARG A 30 2.53 7.74 27.85
N GLU A 31 2.36 6.79 26.93
CA GLU A 31 2.98 5.45 27.03
C GLU A 31 4.52 5.51 27.09
N ALA A 32 5.15 6.43 26.34
CA ALA A 32 6.59 6.63 26.39
C ALA A 32 7.04 7.26 27.72
N LEU A 33 6.30 8.25 28.22
CA LEU A 33 6.60 8.91 29.50
C LEU A 33 6.45 7.94 30.68
N MET A 34 5.37 7.14 30.70
CA MET A 34 5.15 6.09 31.71
C MET A 34 6.33 5.12 31.79
N LYS A 35 6.84 4.67 30.65
CA LYS A 35 8.03 3.80 30.60
C LYS A 35 9.28 4.48 31.14
N LYS A 36 9.41 5.80 30.97
CA LYS A 36 10.57 6.59 31.42
C LYS A 36 10.49 6.99 32.88
N SER A 37 9.30 7.00 33.48
CA SER A 37 9.04 7.43 34.86
C SER A 37 8.75 6.27 35.82
N LEU A 38 8.99 5.01 35.42
CA LEU A 38 8.59 3.80 36.17
C LEU A 38 7.09 3.80 36.53
N ASN A 39 6.25 4.21 35.57
CA ASN A 39 4.81 4.29 35.72
C ASN A 39 4.32 5.26 36.81
N ASN A 40 5.07 6.32 37.09
CA ASN A 40 4.60 7.40 37.96
C ASN A 40 3.52 8.23 37.24
N GLU A 41 2.25 7.97 37.58
CA GLU A 41 1.08 8.58 36.95
C GLU A 41 0.98 10.09 37.21
N ASP A 42 1.20 10.54 38.46
CA ASP A 42 1.07 11.95 38.82
C ASP A 42 2.08 12.83 38.08
N LEU A 43 3.32 12.34 37.97
CA LEU A 43 4.38 13.01 37.23
C LEU A 43 4.04 13.09 35.74
N VAL A 44 3.55 12.00 35.16
CA VAL A 44 3.17 11.94 33.74
C VAL A 44 1.96 12.84 33.47
N ALA A 45 0.95 12.86 34.34
CA ALA A 45 -0.21 13.72 34.21
C ALA A 45 0.19 15.21 34.21
N SER A 46 1.10 15.60 35.11
CA SER A 46 1.64 16.96 35.19
C SER A 46 2.37 17.36 33.91
N VAL A 47 3.24 16.49 33.37
CA VAL A 47 3.95 16.73 32.10
C VAL A 47 2.99 16.74 30.91
N MET A 48 2.05 15.81 30.84
CA MET A 48 1.07 15.75 29.74
C MET A 48 0.22 17.03 29.68
N LYS A 49 -0.22 17.57 30.83
CA LYS A 49 -0.97 18.83 30.89
C LYS A 49 -0.22 20.00 30.26
N GLU A 50 1.10 20.06 30.44
CA GLU A 50 1.91 21.09 29.78
C GLU A 50 2.08 20.78 28.29
N MET A 51 2.39 19.54 27.94
CA MET A 51 2.61 19.15 26.54
C MET A 51 1.37 19.30 25.66
N THR A 52 0.16 19.18 26.21
CA THR A 52 -1.09 19.42 25.47
C THR A 52 -1.24 20.85 24.95
N ALA A 53 -0.56 21.84 25.55
CA ALA A 53 -0.56 23.20 25.04
C ALA A 53 0.33 23.37 23.80
N TYR A 54 1.29 22.47 23.57
CA TYR A 54 2.30 22.59 22.52
C TYR A 54 2.10 21.61 21.36
N ILE A 55 1.41 20.50 21.59
CA ILE A 55 1.17 19.46 20.59
C ILE A 55 -0.29 19.56 20.12
N SER A 56 -0.49 19.58 18.81
CA SER A 56 -1.81 19.38 18.19
C SER A 56 -1.79 18.08 17.41
N GLU A 57 -2.63 17.13 17.85
CA GLU A 57 -2.84 15.88 17.12
C GLU A 57 -3.51 16.15 15.77
N GLU A 58 -4.42 17.12 15.70
CA GLU A 58 -5.13 17.49 14.47
C GLU A 58 -4.15 17.94 13.38
N ARG A 59 -3.23 18.87 13.71
CA ARG A 59 -2.20 19.33 12.77
C ARG A 59 -1.24 18.21 12.38
N THR A 60 -0.92 17.33 13.32
CA THR A 60 -0.04 16.18 13.07
C THR A 60 -0.70 15.17 12.12
N VAL A 61 -1.97 14.83 12.37
CA VAL A 61 -2.76 13.93 11.55
C VAL A 61 -2.97 14.53 10.16
N ASP A 62 -3.31 15.82 10.06
CA ASP A 62 -3.42 16.55 8.79
C ASP A 62 -2.14 16.45 7.95
N GLY A 63 -0.99 16.79 8.54
CA GLY A 63 0.31 16.67 7.86
C GLY A 63 0.64 15.25 7.41
N LEU A 64 0.30 14.24 8.22
CA LEU A 64 0.49 12.84 7.84
C LEU A 64 -0.44 12.41 6.71
N VAL A 65 -1.73 12.78 6.75
CA VAL A 65 -2.71 12.46 5.70
C VAL A 65 -2.25 13.12 4.41
N ARG A 66 -1.90 14.41 4.43
CA ARG A 66 -1.35 15.12 3.28
C ARG A 66 -0.16 14.39 2.65
N MET A 67 0.88 14.11 3.45
CA MET A 67 2.06 13.38 2.98
C MET A 67 1.70 12.04 2.34
N TYR A 68 0.79 11.27 2.94
CA TYR A 68 0.38 10.00 2.38
C TYR A 68 -0.46 10.13 1.11
N THR A 69 -1.31 11.15 1.01
CA THR A 69 -2.07 11.43 -0.22
C THR A 69 -1.15 11.83 -1.37
N GLU A 70 -0.12 12.65 -1.11
CA GLU A 70 0.92 13.01 -2.08
C GLU A 70 1.73 11.77 -2.54
N GLN A 71 1.78 10.71 -1.73
CA GLN A 71 2.37 9.41 -2.07
C GLN A 71 1.37 8.40 -2.69
N SER A 72 0.18 8.87 -3.09
CA SER A 72 -0.91 8.07 -3.64
C SER A 72 -1.27 6.86 -2.77
N LYS A 73 -1.25 7.03 -1.43
CA LYS A 73 -1.73 6.01 -0.50
C LYS A 73 -3.25 6.07 -0.40
N THR A 74 -3.87 4.90 -0.32
CA THR A 74 -5.32 4.77 -0.25
C THR A 74 -5.85 5.11 1.15
N ARG A 75 -7.10 5.56 1.23
CA ARG A 75 -7.76 5.87 2.51
C ARG A 75 -7.63 4.73 3.55
N PRO A 76 -7.93 3.45 3.24
CA PRO A 76 -7.79 2.37 4.22
C PRO A 76 -6.35 2.20 4.74
N TYR A 77 -5.35 2.41 3.88
CA TYR A 77 -3.94 2.35 4.28
C TYR A 77 -3.62 3.46 5.30
N ILE A 78 -4.04 4.69 5.02
CA ILE A 78 -3.76 5.85 5.88
C ILE A 78 -4.47 5.68 7.23
N GLU A 79 -5.75 5.32 7.21
CA GLU A 79 -6.55 5.04 8.41
C GLU A 79 -5.87 4.00 9.31
N GLN A 80 -5.44 2.87 8.74
CA GLN A 80 -4.70 1.85 9.47
C GLN A 80 -3.40 2.39 10.07
N LYS A 81 -2.64 3.21 9.34
CA LYS A 81 -1.39 3.81 9.84
C LYS A 81 -1.62 4.78 10.99
N LEU A 82 -2.69 5.59 10.93
CA LEU A 82 -3.04 6.52 12.00
C LEU A 82 -3.52 5.79 13.26
N ARG A 83 -4.33 4.72 13.11
CA ARG A 83 -4.73 3.85 14.23
C ARG A 83 -3.55 3.15 14.89
N LEU A 84 -2.58 2.65 14.12
CA LEU A 84 -1.31 2.10 14.66
C LEU A 84 -0.45 3.17 15.38
N LYS A 85 -0.64 4.45 15.03
CA LYS A 85 -0.07 5.59 15.75
C LYS A 85 -0.91 6.04 16.95
N LYS A 86 -2.07 5.41 17.18
CA LYS A 86 -2.96 5.62 18.34
C LYS A 86 -3.55 7.03 18.44
N PHE A 87 -3.78 7.69 17.31
CA PHE A 87 -4.56 8.93 17.27
C PHE A 87 -6.05 8.68 17.55
N GLY A 88 -6.77 9.69 18.02
CA GLY A 88 -8.21 9.65 18.25
C GLY A 88 -9.00 9.33 16.97
N GLU A 89 -10.02 8.48 17.08
CA GLU A 89 -10.83 8.04 15.93
C GLU A 89 -11.64 9.19 15.33
N ASP A 90 -12.07 10.13 16.16
CA ASP A 90 -12.73 11.38 15.79
C ASP A 90 -11.82 12.26 14.92
N ILE A 91 -10.57 12.48 15.34
CA ILE A 91 -9.58 13.24 14.57
C ILE A 91 -9.30 12.55 13.24
N ILE A 92 -9.05 11.23 13.26
CA ILE A 92 -8.81 10.43 12.06
C ILE A 92 -9.98 10.57 11.08
N THR A 93 -11.21 10.41 11.56
CA THR A 93 -12.41 10.45 10.73
C THR A 93 -12.64 11.83 10.14
N ALA A 94 -12.51 12.88 10.94
CA ALA A 94 -12.67 14.26 10.51
C ALA A 94 -11.64 14.63 9.43
N THR A 95 -10.36 14.32 9.65
CA THR A 95 -9.31 14.60 8.67
C THR A 95 -9.47 13.76 7.40
N LEU A 96 -9.73 12.45 7.48
CA LEU A 96 -9.92 11.65 6.26
C LEU A 96 -11.15 12.09 5.44
N LYS A 97 -12.17 12.67 6.10
CA LYS A 97 -13.33 13.25 5.41
C LYS A 97 -12.95 14.51 4.62
N SER A 98 -12.08 15.38 5.14
CA SER A 98 -11.66 16.60 4.40
C SER A 98 -10.84 16.27 3.15
N TYR A 99 -10.13 15.14 3.14
CA TYR A 99 -9.35 14.65 1.99
C TYR A 99 -10.14 13.74 1.03
N HIS A 100 -11.48 13.67 1.14
CA HIS A 100 -12.28 12.73 0.36
C HIS A 100 -11.99 12.76 -1.15
N ASN A 101 -11.93 13.95 -1.75
CA ASN A 101 -11.68 14.14 -3.18
C ASN A 101 -10.33 13.55 -3.62
N SER A 102 -9.29 13.69 -2.78
CA SER A 102 -7.97 13.10 -3.04
C SER A 102 -7.98 11.57 -3.07
N PHE A 103 -8.99 10.92 -2.48
CA PHE A 103 -9.13 9.45 -2.48
C PHE A 103 -9.93 8.90 -3.66
N ILE A 104 -10.62 9.76 -4.39
CA ILE A 104 -11.48 9.38 -5.52
C ILE A 104 -11.04 10.03 -6.84
N SER A 105 -10.03 10.89 -6.83
CA SER A 105 -9.51 11.53 -8.03
C SER A 105 -8.51 10.62 -8.76
N TRP A 106 -8.80 10.25 -10.01
CA TRP A 106 -7.88 9.47 -10.86
C TRP A 106 -6.50 10.14 -10.96
N THR A 107 -6.47 11.47 -11.13
CA THR A 107 -5.22 12.24 -11.28
C THR A 107 -4.28 12.10 -10.09
N SER A 108 -4.80 11.80 -8.89
CA SER A 108 -3.99 11.57 -7.69
C SER A 108 -3.31 10.20 -7.66
N TYR A 109 -3.75 9.25 -8.49
CA TYR A 109 -3.30 7.86 -8.47
C TYR A 109 -2.71 7.37 -9.79
N GLU A 110 -3.06 8.01 -10.92
CA GLU A 110 -2.69 7.58 -12.27
C GLU A 110 -1.21 7.21 -12.36
N GLN A 111 -0.29 8.12 -12.02
CA GLN A 111 1.14 7.86 -12.13
C GLN A 111 1.60 6.65 -11.29
N ALA A 112 1.08 6.51 -10.06
CA ALA A 112 1.42 5.40 -9.18
C ALA A 112 0.86 4.07 -9.67
N ILE A 113 -0.35 4.09 -10.24
CA ILE A 113 -1.01 2.94 -10.86
C ILE A 113 -0.26 2.53 -12.13
N THR A 114 0.07 3.46 -13.02
CA THR A 114 0.83 3.23 -14.25
C THR A 114 2.18 2.60 -13.96
N ARG A 115 2.94 3.16 -13.01
CA ARG A 115 4.22 2.56 -12.59
C ARG A 115 4.03 1.11 -12.12
N LYS A 116 3.00 0.85 -11.32
CA LYS A 116 2.76 -0.50 -10.79
C LYS A 116 2.26 -1.47 -11.86
N MET A 117 1.51 -0.98 -12.83
CA MET A 117 1.09 -1.72 -14.01
C MET A 117 2.31 -2.15 -14.83
N ASN A 118 3.24 -1.23 -15.10
CA ASN A 118 4.47 -1.53 -15.83
C ASN A 118 5.34 -2.58 -15.09
N ASP A 119 5.48 -2.47 -13.75
CA ASP A 119 6.17 -3.50 -12.95
C ASP A 119 5.58 -4.91 -13.19
N TYR A 120 4.25 -5.01 -13.38
CA TYR A 120 3.59 -6.30 -13.59
C TYR A 120 3.74 -6.78 -15.03
N LEU A 121 3.70 -5.87 -16.01
CA LEU A 121 3.94 -6.18 -17.42
C LEU A 121 5.36 -6.71 -17.63
N GLU A 122 6.37 -6.06 -17.05
CA GLU A 122 7.77 -6.54 -17.06
C GLU A 122 7.92 -7.94 -16.45
N LYS A 123 7.08 -8.26 -15.46
CA LYS A 123 7.02 -9.58 -14.81
C LYS A 123 6.14 -10.59 -15.54
N ASN A 124 5.76 -10.27 -16.77
CA ASN A 124 4.92 -11.08 -17.63
C ASN A 124 3.61 -11.54 -16.98
N LYS A 125 2.96 -10.66 -16.21
CA LYS A 125 1.65 -10.94 -15.62
C LYS A 125 0.55 -10.74 -16.65
N SER A 126 -0.48 -11.59 -16.58
CA SER A 126 -1.66 -11.46 -17.43
C SER A 126 -2.44 -10.18 -17.10
N LYS A 127 -3.17 -9.67 -18.08
CA LYS A 127 -4.10 -8.55 -17.92
C LYS A 127 -5.12 -8.82 -16.82
N THR A 128 -5.69 -10.02 -16.78
CA THR A 128 -6.64 -10.43 -15.76
C THR A 128 -6.06 -10.29 -14.36
N TYR A 129 -4.82 -10.75 -14.17
CA TYR A 129 -4.11 -10.62 -12.90
C TYR A 129 -3.88 -9.15 -12.52
N ILE A 130 -3.42 -8.33 -13.48
CA ILE A 130 -3.13 -6.91 -13.27
C ILE A 130 -4.40 -6.16 -12.88
N ILE A 131 -5.48 -6.31 -13.64
CA ILE A 131 -6.77 -5.69 -13.37
C ILE A 131 -7.29 -6.13 -12.01
N GLY A 132 -7.28 -7.43 -11.71
CA GLY A 132 -7.77 -7.95 -10.43
C GLY A 132 -7.01 -7.37 -9.25
N THR A 133 -5.67 -7.40 -9.31
CA THR A 133 -4.81 -6.94 -8.23
C THR A 133 -4.91 -5.43 -8.01
N LEU A 134 -4.84 -4.64 -9.08
CA LEU A 134 -4.93 -3.18 -8.98
C LEU A 134 -6.34 -2.74 -8.58
N SER A 135 -7.40 -3.35 -9.12
CA SER A 135 -8.78 -2.99 -8.77
C SER A 135 -9.12 -3.35 -7.33
N GLN A 136 -8.53 -4.41 -6.77
CA GLN A 136 -8.70 -4.73 -5.35
C GLN A 136 -8.07 -3.64 -4.46
N LYS A 137 -6.89 -3.15 -4.85
CA LYS A 137 -6.19 -2.09 -4.11
C LYS A 137 -6.83 -0.71 -4.32
N TYR A 138 -7.36 -0.47 -5.52
CA TYR A 138 -7.89 0.81 -5.98
C TYR A 138 -9.31 0.62 -6.55
N PRO A 139 -10.30 0.33 -5.69
CA PRO A 139 -11.64 -0.06 -6.13
C PRO A 139 -12.38 1.01 -6.93
N ASN A 140 -12.08 2.28 -6.68
CA ASN A 140 -12.71 3.41 -7.37
C ASN A 140 -12.25 3.58 -8.83
N PHE A 141 -11.15 2.92 -9.23
CA PHE A 141 -10.49 3.16 -10.52
C PHE A 141 -10.52 1.94 -11.46
N LYS A 142 -11.46 1.02 -11.27
CA LYS A 142 -11.51 -0.24 -12.02
C LYS A 142 -11.61 -0.02 -13.53
N ASN A 143 -12.38 0.98 -13.97
CA ASN A 143 -12.57 1.25 -15.40
C ASN A 143 -11.34 1.94 -15.99
N GLU A 144 -10.79 2.91 -15.29
CA GLU A 144 -9.58 3.66 -15.65
C GLU A 144 -8.38 2.72 -15.76
N ILE A 145 -8.21 1.81 -14.79
CA ILE A 145 -7.19 0.76 -14.83
C ILE A 145 -7.34 -0.11 -16.09
N ARG A 146 -8.56 -0.49 -16.45
CA ARG A 146 -8.81 -1.32 -17.62
C ARG A 146 -8.49 -0.57 -18.92
N THR A 147 -8.93 0.68 -19.03
CA THR A 147 -8.66 1.54 -20.19
C THR A 147 -7.15 1.73 -20.36
N LEU A 148 -6.47 2.19 -19.30
CA LEU A 148 -5.03 2.40 -19.29
C LEU A 148 -4.25 1.13 -19.70
N LEU A 149 -4.64 -0.04 -19.17
CA LEU A 149 -3.96 -1.29 -19.51
C LEU A 149 -4.16 -1.68 -20.98
N ASN A 150 -5.33 -1.41 -21.54
CA ASN A 150 -5.59 -1.68 -22.95
C ASN A 150 -4.82 -0.71 -23.87
N ASP A 151 -4.60 0.52 -23.44
CA ASP A 151 -3.82 1.50 -24.19
C ASP A 151 -2.32 1.16 -24.18
N VAL A 152 -1.78 0.77 -23.01
CA VAL A 152 -0.34 0.50 -22.84
C VAL A 152 0.06 -0.88 -23.37
N ALA A 153 -0.81 -1.87 -23.25
CA ALA A 153 -0.53 -3.24 -23.68
C ALA A 153 -1.77 -3.83 -24.36
N PRO A 154 -2.10 -3.49 -25.62
CA PRO A 154 -3.35 -3.92 -26.26
C PRO A 154 -3.45 -5.44 -26.43
N ASP A 155 -2.33 -6.11 -26.69
CA ASP A 155 -2.22 -7.57 -26.88
C ASP A 155 -1.32 -8.22 -25.81
N GLU A 156 -1.54 -9.51 -25.53
CA GLU A 156 -0.76 -10.30 -24.57
C GLU A 156 0.17 -11.32 -25.25
N THR A 157 0.32 -11.27 -26.58
CA THR A 157 1.09 -12.29 -27.33
C THR A 157 2.51 -12.46 -26.83
N GLU A 158 3.27 -11.37 -26.71
CA GLU A 158 4.66 -11.42 -26.28
C GLU A 158 4.78 -11.99 -24.86
N THR A 159 3.86 -11.59 -23.98
CA THR A 159 3.81 -12.06 -22.59
C THR A 159 3.51 -13.56 -22.51
N ILE A 160 2.54 -14.04 -23.30
CA ILE A 160 2.20 -15.47 -23.39
C ILE A 160 3.38 -16.25 -23.97
N GLN A 161 4.04 -15.73 -25.02
CA GLN A 161 5.22 -16.36 -25.62
C GLN A 161 6.39 -16.46 -24.65
N ALA A 162 6.68 -15.41 -23.89
CA ALA A 162 7.73 -15.41 -22.88
C ALA A 162 7.48 -16.45 -21.79
N GLU A 163 6.25 -16.56 -21.29
CA GLU A 163 5.89 -17.58 -20.30
C GLU A 163 5.83 -19.00 -20.90
N LEU A 164 5.43 -19.12 -22.17
CA LEU A 164 5.45 -20.38 -22.90
C LEU A 164 6.89 -20.90 -23.02
N THR A 165 7.86 -20.06 -23.39
CA THR A 165 9.27 -20.45 -23.50
C THR A 165 9.81 -21.01 -22.19
N LYS A 166 9.52 -20.35 -21.05
CA LYS A 166 9.90 -20.84 -19.71
C LYS A 166 9.27 -22.20 -19.37
N LEU A 167 8.03 -22.43 -19.82
CA LEU A 167 7.35 -23.71 -19.60
C LEU A 167 7.87 -24.80 -20.55
N SER A 168 8.27 -24.45 -21.78
CA SER A 168 8.85 -25.38 -22.74
C SER A 168 10.21 -25.95 -22.30
N GLU A 169 10.93 -25.27 -21.39
CA GLU A 169 12.13 -25.83 -20.75
C GLU A 169 11.82 -27.07 -19.89
N LYS A 170 10.56 -27.24 -19.45
CA LYS A 170 10.14 -28.28 -18.52
C LYS A 170 9.12 -29.26 -19.10
N TYR A 171 8.48 -28.91 -20.21
CA TYR A 171 7.38 -29.66 -20.80
C TYR A 171 7.50 -29.66 -22.32
N ASP A 172 7.38 -30.83 -22.94
CA ASP A 172 7.32 -30.99 -24.37
C ASP A 172 5.92 -30.62 -24.89
N ILE A 173 5.83 -29.48 -25.58
CA ILE A 173 4.59 -28.97 -26.15
C ILE A 173 4.06 -29.82 -27.32
N ARG A 174 4.90 -30.68 -27.92
CA ARG A 174 4.49 -31.62 -28.99
C ARG A 174 3.73 -32.81 -28.42
N HIS A 175 3.99 -33.17 -27.17
CA HIS A 175 3.28 -34.25 -26.50
C HIS A 175 1.93 -33.76 -25.94
N GLN A 176 0.83 -34.36 -26.40
CA GLN A 176 -0.54 -33.88 -26.13
C GLN A 176 -0.85 -33.67 -24.63
N LYS A 177 -0.45 -34.60 -23.76
CA LYS A 177 -0.71 -34.48 -22.30
C LYS A 177 0.09 -33.35 -21.67
N GLU A 178 1.30 -33.10 -22.13
CA GLU A 178 2.16 -32.03 -21.59
C GLU A 178 1.75 -30.67 -22.12
N ARG A 179 1.36 -30.60 -23.39
CA ARG A 179 0.70 -29.44 -23.98
C ARG A 179 -0.54 -29.00 -23.17
N GLN A 180 -1.41 -29.93 -22.80
CA GLN A 180 -2.57 -29.63 -21.95
C GLN A 180 -2.15 -29.05 -20.59
N LYS A 181 -1.10 -29.58 -19.96
CA LYS A 181 -0.55 -29.04 -18.70
C LYS A 181 -0.03 -27.61 -18.88
N VAL A 182 0.68 -27.33 -19.97
CA VAL A 182 1.18 -25.98 -20.29
C VAL A 182 0.01 -25.00 -20.45
N VAL A 183 -1.03 -25.37 -21.21
CA VAL A 183 -2.23 -24.56 -21.37
C VAL A 183 -2.90 -24.28 -20.02
N GLN A 184 -3.09 -25.32 -19.19
CA GLN A 184 -3.67 -25.16 -17.86
C GLN A 184 -2.84 -24.20 -16.99
N LYS A 185 -1.51 -24.31 -17.00
CA LYS A 185 -0.62 -23.42 -16.25
C LYS A 185 -0.71 -21.96 -16.70
N LEU A 186 -0.84 -21.71 -18.00
CA LEU A 186 -1.05 -20.35 -18.53
C LEU A 186 -2.43 -19.81 -18.15
N CYS A 187 -3.49 -20.63 -18.20
CA CYS A 187 -4.82 -20.23 -17.76
C CYS A 187 -4.86 -19.91 -16.26
N LEU A 188 -4.17 -20.68 -15.42
CA LEU A 188 -4.02 -20.41 -13.98
C LEU A 188 -3.29 -19.09 -13.68
N LYS A 189 -2.44 -18.63 -14.62
CA LYS A 189 -1.82 -17.30 -14.55
C LYS A 189 -2.75 -16.17 -15.01
N GLY A 190 -3.95 -16.49 -15.49
CA GLY A 190 -5.00 -15.55 -15.88
C GLY A 190 -5.05 -15.19 -17.37
N PHE A 191 -4.26 -15.87 -18.22
CA PHE A 191 -4.33 -15.68 -19.67
C PHE A 191 -5.59 -16.34 -20.26
N SER A 192 -6.17 -15.73 -21.29
CA SER A 192 -7.32 -16.28 -22.00
C SER A 192 -6.98 -17.59 -22.70
N TYR A 193 -7.82 -18.62 -22.50
CA TYR A 193 -7.66 -19.93 -23.14
C TYR A 193 -7.56 -19.83 -24.67
N ASN A 194 -8.44 -19.03 -25.29
CA ASN A 194 -8.47 -18.87 -26.75
C ASN A 194 -7.15 -18.29 -27.25
N ARG A 195 -6.65 -17.24 -26.58
CA ARG A 195 -5.39 -16.58 -26.96
C ARG A 195 -4.18 -17.51 -26.80
N VAL A 196 -4.13 -18.25 -25.69
CA VAL A 196 -3.09 -19.25 -25.45
C VAL A 196 -3.10 -20.34 -26.53
N ARG A 197 -4.28 -20.85 -26.90
CA ARG A 197 -4.41 -21.91 -27.92
C ARG A 197 -3.97 -21.42 -29.29
N GLU A 198 -4.37 -20.21 -29.68
CA GLU A 198 -3.93 -19.56 -30.93
C GLU A 198 -2.41 -19.48 -31.02
N ILE A 199 -1.75 -19.01 -29.96
CA ILE A 199 -0.30 -18.81 -29.94
C ILE A 199 0.45 -20.15 -30.01
N ILE A 200 -0.01 -21.16 -29.26
CA ILE A 200 0.61 -22.50 -29.31
C ILE A 200 0.44 -23.12 -30.70
N ASN A 201 -0.75 -23.03 -31.30
CA ASN A 201 -1.00 -23.55 -32.65
C ASN A 201 -0.12 -22.87 -33.70
N LYS A 202 0.13 -21.55 -33.60
CA LYS A 202 1.03 -20.84 -34.51
C LYS A 202 2.48 -21.32 -34.40
N LYS A 203 2.93 -21.70 -33.19
CA LYS A 203 4.28 -22.20 -32.94
C LYS A 203 4.48 -23.64 -33.40
N ASP A 204 3.43 -24.45 -33.43
CA ASP A 204 3.48 -25.82 -33.98
C ASP A 204 3.64 -25.82 -35.53
N LEU A 205 3.33 -24.69 -36.19
CA LEU A 205 3.38 -24.52 -37.65
C LEU A 205 4.66 -23.84 -38.16
N SER A 206 5.54 -23.38 -37.26
CA SER A 206 6.80 -22.67 -37.53
C SER A 206 8.00 -23.50 -37.09
#